data_AF-I2CAP7-F1
#
_entry.id   AF-I2CAP7-F1
#
_cell.length_a   1.000
_cell.length_b   1.000
_cell.length_c   1.000
_cell.angle_alpha   90.00
_cell.angle_beta   90.00
_cell.angle_gamma   90.00
#
_symmetry.space_group_name_H-M   'P 1'
#
loop_
_entity.id
_entity.type
_entity.pdbx_description
1 polymer ?
#
loop_
_entity_poly.entity_id
_entity_poly.type
_entity_poly.pdbx_seq_one_letter_code
_entity_poly.pdbx_strand_id
1 'polypeptide(L)'
;MREKKYYELVEQLKDRTKDVTFSSTKALSLLMLFSRYLVNYTNVECVHEINEECAKHYFTYLMKNHKRLGINLTDIKRSMLLISGVIEVEVDHYLKDFSLSNVTLWMTEER
;
A
#
# COMPACT_ATOMS: atom_id res chain seq x y z
N MET A 1 7.12 -18.12 11.61
CA MET A 1 7.30 -16.76 12.18
C MET A 1 6.76 -15.66 11.28
N ARG A 2 7.23 -15.51 10.03
CA ARG A 2 6.77 -14.43 9.12
C ARG A 2 5.26 -14.40 8.84
N GLU A 3 4.65 -15.57 8.66
CA GLU A 3 3.20 -15.66 8.42
C GLU A 3 2.36 -15.22 9.62
N LYS A 4 2.82 -15.48 10.85
CA LYS A 4 2.17 -15.01 12.09
C LYS A 4 2.22 -13.48 12.18
N LYS A 5 3.40 -12.90 11.95
CA LYS A 5 3.63 -11.44 11.95
C LYS A 5 2.78 -10.72 10.89
N TYR A 6 2.59 -11.37 9.74
CA TYR A 6 1.69 -10.90 8.69
C TYR A 6 0.24 -10.77 9.17
N TYR A 7 -0.33 -11.83 9.77
CA TYR A 7 -1.71 -11.78 10.25
C TYR A 7 -1.86 -10.82 11.44
N GLU A 8 -0.84 -10.71 12.30
CA GLU A 8 -0.84 -9.74 13.40
C GLU A 8 -0.89 -8.29 12.93
N LEU A 9 -0.17 -7.94 11.86
CA LEU A 9 -0.26 -6.61 11.24
C LEU A 9 -1.63 -6.36 10.61
N VAL A 10 -2.18 -7.35 9.90
CA VAL A 10 -3.53 -7.23 9.31
C VAL A 10 -4.58 -6.99 10.40
N GLU A 11 -4.53 -7.74 11.49
CA GLU A 11 -5.48 -7.60 12.61
C GLU A 11 -5.38 -6.22 13.29
N GLN A 12 -4.17 -5.68 13.46
CA GLN A 12 -4.00 -4.34 14.06
C GLN A 12 -4.45 -3.21 13.12
N LEU A 13 -4.33 -3.40 11.81
CA LEU A 13 -4.63 -2.37 10.82
C LEU A 13 -6.09 -2.44 10.31
N LYS A 14 -6.77 -3.58 10.40
CA LYS A 14 -8.15 -3.75 9.87
C LYS A 14 -9.15 -2.80 10.51
N ASP A 15 -8.96 -2.43 11.78
CA ASP A 15 -9.88 -1.53 12.46
C ASP A 15 -9.77 -0.09 11.93
N ARG A 16 -8.65 0.24 11.27
CA ARG A 16 -8.41 1.51 10.60
C ARG A 16 -8.93 1.56 9.16
N THR A 17 -9.52 0.47 8.65
CA THR A 17 -10.03 0.39 7.27
C THR A 17 -11.54 0.63 7.14
N LYS A 18 -12.18 1.20 8.16
CA LYS A 18 -13.65 1.28 8.26
C LYS A 18 -14.30 2.30 7.31
N ASP A 19 -13.54 3.28 6.82
CA ASP A 19 -14.08 4.42 6.04
C ASP A 19 -13.77 4.37 4.54
N VAL A 20 -13.60 3.19 3.96
CA VAL A 20 -13.32 3.04 2.52
C VAL A 20 -14.58 2.93 1.67
N THR A 21 -14.54 3.50 0.46
CA THR A 21 -15.66 3.53 -0.50
C THR A 21 -15.84 2.25 -1.32
N PHE A 22 -15.14 1.17 -0.96
CA PHE A 22 -15.13 -0.10 -1.70
C PHE A 22 -15.27 -1.29 -0.75
N SER A 23 -15.49 -2.49 -1.31
CA SER A 23 -15.88 -3.66 -0.49
C SER A 23 -14.84 -4.04 0.55
N SER A 24 -15.31 -4.49 1.72
CA SER A 24 -14.46 -4.92 2.84
C SER A 24 -13.52 -6.06 2.45
N THR A 25 -13.96 -7.00 1.60
CA THR A 25 -13.11 -8.06 1.06
C THR A 25 -11.95 -7.49 0.25
N LYS A 26 -12.21 -6.45 -0.55
CA LYS A 26 -11.16 -5.80 -1.34
C LYS A 26 -10.22 -4.99 -0.44
N ALA A 27 -10.73 -4.27 0.55
CA ALA A 27 -9.94 -3.58 1.57
C ALA A 27 -9.00 -4.53 2.29
N LEU A 28 -9.53 -5.65 2.78
CA LEU A 28 -8.74 -6.68 3.42
C LEU A 28 -7.67 -7.25 2.49
N SER A 29 -7.99 -7.54 1.23
CA SER A 29 -7.00 -8.07 0.27
C SER A 29 -5.84 -7.10 -0.01
N LEU A 30 -6.12 -5.79 -0.05
CA LEU A 30 -5.10 -4.76 -0.25
C LEU A 30 -4.27 -4.54 1.03
N LEU A 31 -4.91 -4.60 2.20
CA LEU A 31 -4.22 -4.52 3.48
C LEU A 31 -3.31 -5.73 3.72
N MET A 32 -3.77 -6.92 3.34
CA MET A 32 -2.99 -8.15 3.29
C MET A 32 -1.78 -7.95 2.39
N LEU A 33 -1.96 -7.44 1.17
CA LEU A 33 -0.82 -7.20 0.28
C LEU A 33 0.20 -6.24 0.89
N PHE A 34 -0.25 -5.15 1.52
CA PHE A 34 0.63 -4.21 2.20
C PHE A 34 1.38 -4.85 3.38
N SER A 35 0.67 -5.59 4.23
CA SER A 35 1.27 -6.30 5.37
C SER A 35 2.32 -7.32 4.92
N ARG A 36 2.05 -8.02 3.81
CA ARG A 36 3.02 -8.94 3.19
C ARG A 36 4.22 -8.19 2.63
N TYR A 37 4.03 -7.01 2.06
CA TYR A 37 5.14 -6.17 1.61
C TYR A 37 6.03 -5.76 2.79
N LEU A 38 5.45 -5.21 3.86
CA LEU A 38 6.19 -4.78 5.05
C LEU A 38 7.06 -5.90 5.62
N VAL A 39 6.48 -7.08 5.84
CA VAL A 39 7.21 -8.24 6.41
C VAL A 39 8.35 -8.74 5.54
N ASN A 40 8.28 -8.56 4.21
CA ASN A 40 9.26 -9.12 3.28
C ASN A 40 10.34 -8.13 2.83
N TYR A 41 10.03 -6.83 2.84
CA TYR A 41 10.88 -5.81 2.21
C TYR A 41 11.24 -4.66 3.16
N THR A 42 10.80 -4.71 4.42
CA THR A 42 11.12 -3.70 5.43
C THR A 42 11.52 -4.36 6.75
N ASN A 43 12.05 -3.56 7.68
CA ASN A 43 12.36 -3.99 9.04
C ASN A 43 11.22 -3.67 10.03
N VAL A 44 10.02 -3.31 9.54
CA VAL A 44 8.88 -2.97 10.40
C VAL A 44 8.49 -4.17 11.27
N GLU A 45 8.49 -3.96 12.57
CA GLU A 45 8.14 -4.92 13.60
C GLU A 45 6.72 -4.72 14.14
N CYS A 46 6.27 -3.48 14.22
CA CYS A 46 4.94 -3.13 14.72
C CYS A 46 4.30 -1.98 13.94
N VAL A 47 2.99 -1.80 14.11
CA VAL A 47 2.22 -0.79 13.36
C VAL A 47 2.67 0.64 13.63
N HIS A 48 3.29 0.92 14.78
CA HIS A 48 3.78 2.25 15.15
C HIS A 48 5.03 2.66 14.37
N GLU A 49 5.74 1.72 13.76
CA GLU A 49 6.91 1.98 12.92
C GLU A 49 6.53 2.22 11.45
N ILE A 50 5.26 2.02 11.10
CA ILE A 50 4.77 2.30 9.75
C ILE A 50 4.69 3.81 9.59
N ASN A 51 5.63 4.36 8.83
CA ASN A 51 5.71 5.77 8.51
C ASN A 51 5.39 6.03 7.02
N GLU A 52 5.45 7.30 6.64
CA GLU A 52 5.22 7.76 5.27
C GLU A 52 6.18 7.10 4.26
N GLU A 53 7.45 6.90 4.61
CA GLU A 53 8.45 6.30 3.74
C GLU A 53 8.10 4.84 3.39
N CYS A 54 7.56 4.08 4.35
CA CYS A 54 7.05 2.72 4.11
C CYS A 54 5.93 2.72 3.06
N ALA A 55 5.01 3.69 3.13
CA ALA A 55 3.92 3.82 2.17
C ALA A 55 4.43 4.22 0.78
N LYS A 56 5.37 5.16 0.69
CA LYS A 56 6.01 5.58 -0.56
C LYS A 56 6.72 4.42 -1.26
N HIS A 57 7.53 3.67 -0.52
CA HIS A 57 8.22 2.49 -1.05
C HIS A 57 7.23 1.40 -1.48
N TYR A 58 6.15 1.20 -0.73
CA TYR A 58 5.09 0.27 -1.10
C TYR A 58 4.38 0.67 -2.38
N PHE A 59 3.98 1.94 -2.53
CA PHE A 59 3.31 2.42 -3.74
C PHE A 59 4.22 2.32 -4.96
N THR A 60 5.51 2.64 -4.80
CA THR A 60 6.52 2.44 -5.85
C THR A 60 6.63 0.96 -6.23
N TYR A 61 6.65 0.07 -5.23
CA TYR A 61 6.65 -1.38 -5.45
C TYR A 61 5.42 -1.83 -6.25
N LEU A 62 4.21 -1.37 -5.88
CA LEU A 62 2.98 -1.67 -6.62
C LEU A 62 3.09 -1.21 -8.07
N MET A 63 3.49 0.05 -8.31
CA MET A 63 3.62 0.59 -9.67
C MET A 63 4.60 -0.20 -10.52
N LYS A 64 5.80 -0.52 -9.99
CA LYS A 64 6.81 -1.31 -10.70
C LYS A 64 6.39 -2.77 -10.95
N ASN A 65 5.55 -3.36 -10.08
CA ASN A 65 5.25 -4.79 -10.11
C ASN A 65 3.79 -5.14 -10.43
N HIS A 66 2.91 -4.18 -10.70
CA HIS A 66 1.46 -4.38 -10.78
C HIS A 66 1.04 -5.52 -11.73
N LYS A 67 1.70 -5.65 -12.88
CA LYS A 67 1.47 -6.76 -13.84
C LYS A 67 1.76 -8.14 -13.23
N ARG A 68 2.90 -8.28 -12.55
CA ARG A 68 3.32 -9.53 -11.89
C ARG A 68 2.45 -9.88 -10.68
N LEU A 69 1.99 -8.85 -9.98
CA LEU A 69 1.11 -8.99 -8.82
C LEU A 69 -0.35 -9.27 -9.21
N GLY A 70 -0.71 -9.15 -10.50
CA GLY A 70 -2.09 -9.29 -10.97
C GLY A 70 -3.00 -8.14 -10.52
N ILE A 71 -2.43 -6.96 -10.32
CA ILE A 71 -3.11 -5.78 -9.76
C ILE A 71 -3.25 -4.73 -10.87
N ASN A 72 -4.42 -4.13 -10.97
CA ASN A 72 -4.67 -3.06 -11.93
C ASN A 72 -4.49 -1.67 -11.29
N LEU A 73 -4.46 -0.62 -12.11
CA LEU A 73 -4.28 0.76 -11.64
C LEU A 73 -5.38 1.22 -10.67
N THR A 74 -6.62 0.74 -10.83
CA THR A 74 -7.72 1.04 -9.92
C THR A 74 -7.45 0.49 -8.52
N ASP A 75 -6.88 -0.70 -8.45
CA ASP A 75 -6.52 -1.34 -7.19
C ASP A 75 -5.33 -0.65 -6.52
N ILE A 76 -4.38 -0.12 -7.30
CA ILE A 76 -3.29 0.73 -6.76
C ILE A 76 -3.87 2.01 -6.17
N LYS A 77 -4.78 2.71 -6.87
CA LYS A 77 -5.46 3.90 -6.31
C LYS A 77 -6.22 3.59 -5.02
N ARG A 78 -6.96 2.47 -5.00
CA ARG A 78 -7.65 2.00 -3.79
C ARG A 78 -6.69 1.68 -2.65
N SER A 79 -5.54 1.11 -2.98
CA SER A 79 -4.48 0.81 -2.02
C SER A 79 -3.88 2.10 -1.45
N MET A 80 -3.66 3.12 -2.27
CA MET A 80 -3.21 4.44 -1.81
C MET A 80 -4.22 5.06 -0.84
N LEU A 81 -5.50 5.13 -1.22
CA LEU A 81 -6.57 5.64 -0.36
C LEU A 81 -6.64 4.89 0.98
N LEU A 82 -6.58 3.57 0.92
CA LEU A 82 -6.63 2.70 2.11
C LEU A 82 -5.45 2.96 3.04
N ILE A 83 -4.22 2.89 2.51
CA ILE A 83 -3.01 2.94 3.34
C ILE A 83 -2.81 4.34 3.90
N SER A 84 -3.08 5.39 3.12
CA SER A 84 -3.03 6.77 3.62
C SER A 84 -3.99 7.01 4.78
N GLY A 85 -5.20 6.43 4.77
CA GLY A 85 -6.12 6.48 5.91
C GLY A 85 -5.63 5.69 7.13
N VAL A 86 -4.87 4.63 6.92
CA VAL A 86 -4.32 3.77 7.98
C VAL A 86 -3.13 4.41 8.71
N ILE A 87 -2.33 5.20 7.99
CA ILE A 87 -1.11 5.84 8.49
C ILE A 87 -1.28 7.35 8.75
N GLU A 88 -2.49 7.89 8.57
CA GLU A 88 -2.82 9.32 8.72
C GLU A 88 -1.94 10.25 7.86
N VAL A 89 -1.52 9.79 6.68
CA VAL A 89 -0.73 10.59 5.72
C VAL A 89 -1.66 11.17 4.66
N GLU A 90 -1.44 12.44 4.27
CA GLU A 90 -2.25 13.09 3.24
C GLU A 90 -2.19 12.33 1.91
N VAL A 91 -3.34 11.77 1.50
CA VAL A 91 -3.49 11.01 0.24
C VAL A 91 -3.30 11.93 -0.98
N ASP A 92 -3.59 13.21 -0.81
CA ASP A 92 -3.70 14.20 -1.88
C ASP A 92 -2.39 14.40 -2.65
N HIS A 93 -1.26 14.32 -1.94
CA HIS A 93 0.08 14.36 -2.54
C HIS A 93 0.33 13.14 -3.45
N TYR A 94 0.07 11.94 -2.95
CA TYR A 94 0.30 10.68 -3.67
C TYR A 94 -0.66 10.49 -4.85
N LEU A 95 -1.91 10.92 -4.72
CA LEU A 95 -2.89 10.88 -5.80
C LEU A 95 -2.60 11.91 -6.87
N LYS A 96 -2.11 13.11 -6.51
CA LYS A 96 -1.63 14.09 -7.48
C LYS A 96 -0.46 13.51 -8.26
N ASP A 97 0.54 12.94 -7.59
CA ASP A 97 1.65 12.25 -8.25
C ASP A 97 1.17 11.09 -9.14
N PHE A 98 0.20 10.29 -8.68
CA PHE A 98 -0.40 9.20 -9.47
C PHE A 98 -1.17 9.72 -10.70
N SER A 99 -1.88 10.84 -10.57
CA SER A 99 -2.66 11.45 -11.66
C SER A 99 -1.79 12.18 -12.69
N LEU A 100 -0.70 12.79 -12.22
CA LEU A 100 0.32 13.44 -13.04
C LEU A 100 1.23 12.42 -13.72
N SER A 101 1.40 11.24 -13.12
CA SER A 101 2.02 10.11 -13.78
C SER A 101 1.04 9.43 -14.74
N ASN A 102 1.03 9.94 -15.97
CA ASN A 102 1.12 9.00 -17.09
C ASN A 102 2.25 8.02 -16.72
N VAL A 103 1.92 6.73 -16.59
CA VAL A 103 2.75 5.63 -16.07
C VAL A 103 4.18 5.60 -16.66
N THR A 104 4.39 6.30 -17.77
CA THR A 104 5.67 6.57 -18.45
C THR A 104 6.71 7.35 -17.64
N LEU A 105 6.34 8.26 -16.73
CA LEU A 105 7.31 9.09 -15.99
C LEU A 105 8.03 8.35 -14.84
N TRP A 106 7.42 7.32 -14.26
CA TRP A 106 8.06 6.48 -13.22
C TRP A 106 8.92 5.34 -13.79
N MET A 107 8.84 5.12 -15.10
CA MET A 107 9.61 4.10 -15.83
C MET A 107 10.90 4.68 -16.43
N THR A 108 11.18 5.99 -16.27
CA THR A 108 12.29 6.69 -16.94
C THR A 108 13.49 7.03 -16.06
N GLU A 109 13.55 6.55 -14.82
CA GLU A 109 14.75 6.66 -13.95
C GLU A 109 15.50 5.33 -13.77
N GLU A 110 15.74 4.60 -14.86
CA GLU A 110 16.84 3.64 -14.91
C GLU A 110 17.56 3.83 -16.26
N ARG A 111 18.64 4.62 -16.24
CA ARG A 111 19.61 4.75 -17.33
C ARG A 111 20.97 4.32 -16.81
#